data_AF-A0A520GUS6-F1
#
_entry.id   AF-A0A520GUS6-F1
#
_cell.length_a   1.000
_cell.length_b   1.000
_cell.length_c   1.000
_cell.angle_alpha   90.00
_cell.angle_beta   90.00
_cell.angle_gamma   90.00
#
_symmetry.space_group_name_H-M   'P 1'
#
loop_
_entity.id
_entity.type
_entity.pdbx_description
1 polymer ?
#
loop_
_entity_poly.entity_id
_entity_poly.type
_entity_poly.pdbx_seq_one_letter_code
_entity_poly.pdbx_strand_id
1 'polypeptide(L)'
;MQRVYNAGVIVRGTNVSAKPAYIVDCYLSYGMIGIWIGLFLYGYIAQWISMKAEQLFGGYFMGTAVMFAGLYQIFWRGNSFEFLVNAVFWSFVTMYIFYVVLKAKGVLERV
;
A
#
# COMPACT_ATOMS: atom_id res chain seq x y z
N MET A 1 -13.32 14.73 -10.62
CA MET A 1 -13.35 14.91 -12.09
C MET A 1 -12.96 16.33 -12.53
N GLN A 2 -13.43 17.40 -11.87
CA GLN A 2 -13.08 18.79 -12.24
C GLN A 2 -11.56 19.05 -12.36
N ARG A 3 -10.76 18.53 -11.42
CA ARG A 3 -9.29 18.62 -11.46
C ARG A 3 -8.67 18.01 -12.73
N VAL A 4 -9.25 16.93 -13.25
CA VAL A 4 -8.75 16.21 -14.44
C VAL A 4 -9.09 16.97 -15.73
N TYR A 5 -10.26 17.62 -15.76
CA TYR A 5 -10.61 18.59 -16.80
C TYR A 5 -9.71 19.83 -16.76
N ASN A 6 -9.43 20.36 -15.56
CA ASN A 6 -8.57 21.54 -15.39
C ASN A 6 -7.10 21.26 -15.74
N ALA A 7 -6.64 20.02 -15.60
CA ALA A 7 -5.31 19.59 -16.01
C ALA A 7 -5.19 19.30 -17.53
N GLY A 8 -6.28 19.45 -18.31
CA GLY A 8 -6.29 19.23 -19.76
C GLY A 8 -6.17 17.77 -20.19
N VAL A 9 -6.29 16.83 -19.25
CA VAL A 9 -6.05 15.39 -19.52
C VAL A 9 -7.23 14.74 -20.24
N ILE A 10 -8.44 15.29 -20.11
CA ILE A 10 -9.68 14.71 -20.66
C ILE A 10 -10.61 15.85 -21.13
N VAL A 11 -11.32 15.68 -22.25
CA VAL A 11 -12.35 16.62 -22.73
C VAL A 11 -13.72 16.18 -22.21
N ARG A 12 -14.58 17.12 -21.79
CA ARG A 12 -15.96 16.81 -21.35
C ARG A 12 -16.69 16.05 -22.46
N GLY A 13 -17.23 14.86 -22.14
CA GLY A 13 -17.94 14.00 -23.09
C GLY A 13 -17.16 12.76 -23.57
N THR A 14 -15.89 12.59 -23.18
CA THR A 14 -15.13 11.37 -23.50
C THR A 14 -15.40 10.25 -22.52
N ASN A 15 -15.48 9.01 -23.04
CA ASN A 15 -15.76 7.80 -22.27
C ASN A 15 -14.47 7.37 -21.56
N VAL A 16 -14.36 7.62 -20.27
CA VAL A 16 -13.16 7.29 -19.49
C VAL A 16 -13.40 6.10 -18.59
N SER A 17 -12.52 5.10 -18.71
CA SER A 17 -12.46 3.98 -17.78
C SER A 17 -12.05 4.48 -16.39
N ALA A 18 -12.79 4.08 -15.35
CA ALA A 18 -12.47 4.36 -13.96
C ALA A 18 -11.22 3.58 -13.55
N LYS A 19 -10.04 4.15 -13.85
CA LYS A 19 -8.76 3.62 -13.36
C LYS A 19 -8.67 3.85 -11.83
N PRO A 20 -8.04 2.93 -11.08
CA PRO A 20 -7.78 3.12 -9.66
C PRO A 20 -7.14 4.48 -9.38
N ALA A 21 -7.53 5.11 -8.27
CA ALA A 21 -7.08 6.46 -7.92
C ALA A 21 -5.55 6.58 -7.87
N TYR A 22 -4.87 5.52 -7.45
CA TYR A 22 -3.41 5.42 -7.47
C TYR A 22 -2.80 5.71 -8.86
N ILE A 23 -3.37 5.16 -9.93
CA ILE A 23 -2.87 5.36 -11.30
C ILE A 23 -3.06 6.80 -11.75
N VAL A 24 -4.18 7.41 -11.35
CA VAL A 24 -4.48 8.81 -11.66
C VAL A 24 -3.49 9.74 -10.94
N ASP A 25 -3.20 9.48 -9.67
CA ASP A 25 -2.23 10.26 -8.88
C ASP A 25 -0.80 10.14 -9.44
N CYS A 26 -0.39 8.93 -9.82
CA CYS A 26 0.89 8.72 -10.53
C CYS A 26 0.99 9.52 -11.83
N TYR A 27 -0.08 9.50 -12.64
CA TYR A 27 -0.12 10.20 -13.92
C TYR A 27 -0.11 11.72 -13.75
N LEU A 28 -0.87 12.25 -12.79
CA LEU A 28 -0.89 13.68 -12.50
C LEU A 28 0.45 14.19 -11.93
N SER A 29 1.22 13.32 -11.28
CA SER A 29 2.52 13.70 -10.72
C SER A 29 3.64 13.78 -11.76
N TYR A 30 3.78 12.78 -12.62
CA TYR A 30 4.91 12.65 -13.56
C TYR A 30 4.53 12.09 -14.94
N GLY A 31 3.26 12.21 -15.33
CA GLY A 31 2.75 11.71 -16.61
C GLY A 31 2.85 10.18 -16.74
N MET A 32 3.07 9.70 -17.97
CA MET A 32 3.09 8.27 -18.26
C MET A 32 4.22 7.51 -17.55
N ILE A 33 5.38 8.12 -17.39
CA ILE A 33 6.53 7.54 -16.68
C ILE A 33 6.21 7.38 -15.19
N GLY A 34 5.47 8.34 -14.62
CA GLY A 34 5.00 8.28 -13.23
C GLY A 34 4.18 7.04 -12.92
N ILE A 35 3.38 6.55 -13.87
CA ILE A 35 2.61 5.30 -13.71
C ILE A 35 3.55 4.10 -13.57
N TRP A 36 4.54 3.99 -14.46
CA TRP A 36 5.48 2.86 -14.44
C TRP A 36 6.29 2.81 -13.14
N ILE A 37 6.88 3.95 -12.76
CA ILE A 37 7.66 4.05 -11.52
C ILE A 37 6.74 3.83 -10.31
N GLY A 38 5.54 4.41 -10.31
CA GLY A 38 4.58 4.29 -9.23
C GLY A 38 4.11 2.86 -9.01
N LEU A 39 3.80 2.11 -10.06
CA LEU A 39 3.39 0.70 -9.95
C LEU A 39 4.56 -0.20 -9.51
N PHE A 40 5.78 0.08 -9.99
CA PHE A 40 6.97 -0.64 -9.55
C PHE A 40 7.23 -0.41 -8.06
N LEU A 41 7.21 0.84 -7.61
CA LEU A 41 7.37 1.19 -6.21
C LEU A 41 6.25 0.59 -5.34
N TYR A 42 5.03 0.54 -5.85
CA TYR A 42 3.89 -0.07 -5.15
C TYR A 42 4.15 -1.55 -4.82
N GLY A 43 4.57 -2.32 -5.83
CA GLY A 43 4.92 -3.72 -5.64
C GLY A 43 6.16 -3.91 -4.76
N TYR A 44 7.19 -3.10 -4.95
CA TYR A 44 8.41 -3.14 -4.14
C TYR A 44 8.13 -2.87 -2.66
N ILE A 45 7.33 -1.85 -2.34
CA ILE A 45 6.94 -1.52 -0.97
C ILE A 45 6.13 -2.67 -0.36
N ALA A 46 5.16 -3.22 -1.10
CA ALA A 46 4.36 -4.35 -0.62
C ALA A 46 5.25 -5.57 -0.28
N GLN A 47 6.19 -5.92 -1.16
CA GLN A 47 7.15 -7.01 -0.93
C GLN A 47 8.04 -6.73 0.29
N TRP A 48 8.55 -5.51 0.41
CA TRP A 48 9.40 -5.11 1.52
C TRP A 48 8.68 -5.20 2.87
N ILE A 49 7.41 -4.77 2.93
CA ILE A 49 6.58 -4.90 4.13
C ILE A 49 6.35 -6.37 4.47
N SER A 50 6.03 -7.21 3.48
CA SER A 50 5.84 -8.65 3.69
C SER A 50 7.06 -9.31 4.30
N MET A 51 8.25 -9.05 3.74
CA MET A 51 9.51 -9.56 4.30
C MET A 51 9.77 -9.04 5.72
N LYS A 52 9.42 -7.78 6.00
CA LYS A 52 9.57 -7.19 7.33
C LYS A 52 8.64 -7.87 8.34
N ALA A 53 7.40 -8.16 7.97
CA ALA A 53 6.45 -8.88 8.80
C ALA A 53 6.93 -10.31 9.08
N GLU A 54 7.45 -11.00 8.07
CA GLU A 54 8.02 -12.35 8.24
C GLU A 54 9.22 -12.34 9.20
N GLN A 55 10.13 -11.37 9.10
CA GLN A 55 11.26 -11.21 10.02
C GLN A 55 10.83 -10.94 11.46
N LEU A 56 9.72 -10.20 11.66
CA LEU A 56 9.23 -9.87 13.00
C LEU A 56 8.48 -11.03 13.65
N PHE A 57 7.71 -11.79 12.89
CA PHE A 57 6.83 -12.84 13.40
C PHE A 57 7.34 -14.28 13.17
N GLY A 58 8.51 -14.43 12.53
CA GLY A 58 9.27 -15.68 12.47
C GLY A 58 8.76 -16.72 11.48
N GLY A 59 7.81 -16.38 10.60
CA GLY A 59 7.35 -17.31 9.56
C GLY A 59 6.32 -16.74 8.60
N TYR A 60 6.25 -17.37 7.41
CA TYR A 60 5.35 -16.99 6.33
C TYR A 60 3.87 -16.92 6.76
N PHE A 61 3.41 -17.91 7.54
CA PHE A 61 2.00 -17.95 7.96
C PHE A 61 1.64 -16.76 8.85
N MET A 62 2.38 -16.53 9.93
CA MET A 62 2.07 -15.45 10.86
C MET A 62 2.42 -14.08 10.28
N GLY A 63 3.61 -13.94 9.68
CA GLY A 63 4.08 -12.66 9.13
C GLY A 63 3.33 -12.25 7.86
N THR A 64 3.29 -13.10 6.84
CA THR A 64 2.73 -12.74 5.54
C THR A 64 1.22 -13.00 5.47
N ALA A 65 0.76 -14.19 5.83
CA ALA A 65 -0.65 -14.57 5.64
C ALA A 65 -1.59 -13.90 6.65
N VAL A 66 -1.17 -13.72 7.91
CA VAL A 66 -2.00 -13.06 8.94
C VAL A 66 -1.70 -11.57 9.02
N MET A 67 -0.45 -11.20 9.33
CA MET A 67 -0.13 -9.80 9.61
C MET A 67 -0.16 -8.92 8.37
N PHE A 68 0.56 -9.30 7.29
CA PHE A 68 0.55 -8.51 6.07
C PHE A 68 -0.83 -8.47 5.40
N ALA A 69 -1.44 -9.64 5.12
CA ALA A 69 -2.74 -9.67 4.45
C ALA A 69 -3.87 -9.07 5.30
N GLY A 70 -3.79 -9.12 6.63
CA GLY A 70 -4.77 -8.51 7.52
C GLY A 70 -4.65 -7.00 7.62
N LEU A 71 -3.45 -6.48 7.86
CA LEU A 71 -3.24 -5.04 8.12
C LEU A 71 -3.11 -4.19 6.85
N TYR A 72 -2.68 -4.79 5.73
CA TYR A 72 -2.29 -4.06 4.53
C TYR A 72 -3.21 -4.29 3.33
N GLN A 73 -4.49 -4.63 3.58
CA GLN A 73 -5.52 -4.80 2.54
C GLN A 73 -5.69 -3.59 1.61
N ILE A 74 -5.27 -2.40 2.06
CA ILE A 74 -5.25 -1.17 1.27
C ILE A 74 -4.47 -1.35 -0.05
N PHE A 75 -3.47 -2.24 -0.09
CA PHE A 75 -2.70 -2.53 -1.31
C PHE A 75 -3.52 -3.26 -2.38
N TRP A 76 -4.69 -3.82 -2.06
CA TRP A 76 -5.52 -4.54 -3.03
C TRP A 76 -6.57 -3.63 -3.68
N ARG A 77 -6.92 -2.50 -3.05
CA ARG A 77 -7.98 -1.60 -3.52
C ARG A 77 -7.48 -0.47 -4.43
N GLY A 78 -6.18 -0.16 -4.44
CA GLY A 78 -5.63 0.89 -5.31
C GLY A 78 -6.18 2.30 -5.01
N ASN A 79 -6.24 2.67 -3.73
CA ASN A 79 -6.68 3.99 -3.26
C ASN A 79 -5.72 5.13 -3.63
N SER A 80 -6.15 6.38 -3.43
CA SER A 80 -5.30 7.56 -3.65
C SER A 80 -4.07 7.57 -2.73
N PHE A 81 -3.05 8.33 -3.11
CA PHE A 81 -1.77 8.39 -2.39
C PHE A 81 -1.94 8.75 -0.91
N GLU A 82 -2.77 9.75 -0.61
CA GLU A 82 -3.00 10.20 0.76
C GLU A 82 -3.54 9.08 1.66
N PHE A 83 -4.57 8.37 1.19
CA PHE A 83 -5.14 7.25 1.96
C PHE A 83 -4.20 6.06 2.02
N LEU A 84 -3.43 5.80 0.95
CA LEU A 84 -2.44 4.73 0.94
C LEU A 84 -1.35 4.98 1.99
N VAL A 85 -0.74 6.17 1.98
CA VAL A 85 0.34 6.53 2.92
C VAL A 85 -0.16 6.51 4.36
N ASN A 86 -1.33 7.10 4.60
CA ASN A 86 -1.94 7.11 5.94
C ASN A 86 -2.23 5.70 6.45
N ALA A 87 -2.87 4.86 5.64
CA ALA A 87 -3.17 3.48 6.01
C ALA A 87 -1.88 2.67 6.24
N VAL A 88 -0.90 2.75 5.34
CA VAL A 88 0.39 2.05 5.47
C VAL A 88 1.10 2.47 6.76
N PHE A 89 1.11 3.76 7.09
CA PHE A 89 1.71 4.27 8.32
C PHE A 89 1.05 3.68 9.57
N TRP A 90 -0.28 3.74 9.68
CA TRP A 90 -0.99 3.19 10.84
C TRP A 90 -0.90 1.66 10.91
N SER A 91 -0.91 0.97 9.77
CA SER A 91 -0.70 -0.47 9.71
C SER A 91 0.70 -0.85 10.20
N PHE A 92 1.73 -0.04 9.89
CA PHE A 92 3.07 -0.23 10.45
C PHE A 92 3.09 -0.08 11.97
N VAL A 93 2.53 1.02 12.49
CA VAL A 93 2.44 1.26 13.94
C VAL A 93 1.74 0.07 14.62
N THR A 94 0.61 -0.36 14.06
CA THR A 94 -0.18 -1.48 14.59
C THR A 94 0.60 -2.80 14.54
N MET A 95 1.33 -3.08 13.45
CA MET A 95 2.19 -4.25 13.32
C MET A 95 3.26 -4.29 14.44
N TYR A 96 3.90 -3.17 14.73
CA TYR A 96 4.87 -3.07 15.83
C TYR A 96 4.23 -3.25 17.21
N ILE A 97 3.04 -2.72 17.44
CA ILE A 97 2.28 -2.96 18.68
C ILE A 97 2.03 -4.45 18.86
N PHE A 98 1.55 -5.14 17.81
CA PHE A 98 1.34 -6.59 17.86
C PHE A 98 2.63 -7.35 18.14
N TYR A 99 3.75 -6.96 17.51
CA TYR A 99 5.06 -7.56 17.77
C TYR A 99 5.46 -7.43 19.25
N VAL A 100 5.36 -6.22 19.83
CA VAL A 100 5.70 -5.98 21.24
C VAL A 100 4.80 -6.77 22.17
N VAL A 101 3.49 -6.80 21.91
CA VAL A 101 2.52 -7.53 22.75
C VAL A 101 2.74 -9.04 22.68
N LEU A 102 2.91 -9.61 21.49
CA LEU A 102 3.13 -11.05 21.32
C LEU A 102 4.49 -11.50 21.86
N LYS A 103 5.51 -10.66 21.76
CA LYS A 103 6.82 -10.88 22.38
C LYS A 103 6.73 -10.82 23.91
N ALA A 104 6.00 -9.85 24.48
CA ALA A 104 5.81 -9.75 25.92
C ALA A 104 5.04 -10.95 26.50
N LYS A 105 4.13 -11.55 25.72
CA LYS A 105 3.42 -12.78 26.09
C LYS A 105 4.22 -14.07 25.90
N GLY A 106 5.46 -13.99 25.39
CA GLY A 106 6.32 -15.16 25.14
C GLY A 106 5.83 -16.07 24.01
N VAL A 107 4.91 -15.60 23.16
CA VAL A 107 4.38 -16.37 22.02
C VAL A 107 5.36 -16.36 20.84
N LEU A 108 6.17 -15.30 20.73
CA LEU A 108 7.25 -15.20 19.76
C LEU A 108 8.57 -15.57 20.44
N GLU A 109 9.11 -16.73 20.12
CA GLU A 109 10.50 -17.06 20.48
C GLU A 109 11.46 -16.11 19.76
N ARG A 110 12.59 -15.78 20.41
CA ARG A 110 13.69 -15.08 19.75
C ARG A 110 14.13 -15.94 18.58
N VAL A 111 13.92 -15.43 17.36
CA VAL A 111 14.76 -15.83 16.21
C VAL A 111 16.19 -15.39 16.49
#